data_AF-A0A944J2V7-F1
#
_entry.id   AF-A0A944J2V7-F1
#
_cell.length_a   1.000
_cell.length_b   1.000
_cell.length_c   1.000
_cell.angle_alpha   90.00
_cell.angle_beta   90.00
_cell.angle_gamma   90.00
#
_symmetry.space_group_name_H-M   'P 1'
#
loop_
_entity.id
_entity.type
_entity.pdbx_description
1 polymer ?
#
loop_
_entity_poly.entity_id
_entity_poly.type
_entity_poly.pdbx_seq_one_letter_code
_entity_poly.pdbx_strand_id
1 'polypeptide(L)'
;MEVLGVDVEQREQPEEAGADAERPRPQPPRNEDPGIQERALGAQRVAGEGGEQPRSGAEGGQHPQRAPATPAPLFLAGGRVDLPTLVRTFTVLANEAFTAVYGATLLTRISKEAPGVRLRFLAESHVDTPALREGVADLELGVVDTRSPEVRIEHLSDVRMVAVVRSGHPLLRGRVTARRFAAAEHLIVSRRGRLEGPVDAALAEQGLTRRVVGSVGTFPASLFVLRDTDLVGLLTSQAQPLATALGLETFPIPLDLPPLRFGMAWHPRHDADPAHAWLRGCARELVPAEGPTPAP
;
A
#
# COMPACT_ATOMS: atom_id res chain seq x y z
N MET A 1 -46.00 41.64 -40.06
CA MET A 1 -46.57 40.42 -40.65
C MET A 1 -46.20 39.28 -39.72
N GLU A 2 -46.92 39.16 -38.61
CA GLU A 2 -48.17 38.38 -38.49
C GLU A 2 -47.87 36.88 -38.40
N VAL A 3 -47.81 36.28 -37.19
CA VAL A 3 -48.90 35.84 -36.27
C VAL A 3 -49.58 34.59 -36.90
N LEU A 4 -49.58 33.40 -36.27
CA LEU A 4 -50.48 32.86 -35.22
C LEU A 4 -49.91 31.47 -34.84
N GLY A 5 -49.78 30.98 -33.60
CA GLY A 5 -50.50 31.24 -32.35
C GLY A 5 -51.73 30.34 -32.24
N VAL A 6 -51.75 29.34 -31.34
CA VAL A 6 -52.87 29.01 -30.42
C VAL A 6 -52.33 28.14 -29.27
N ASP A 7 -52.53 28.68 -28.07
CA ASP A 7 -52.37 28.16 -26.70
C ASP A 7 -53.54 27.24 -26.27
N VAL A 8 -53.56 26.89 -24.97
CA VAL A 8 -54.75 26.63 -24.12
C VAL A 8 -55.03 25.12 -23.89
N GLU A 9 -55.19 24.56 -22.68
CA GLU A 9 -55.53 25.07 -21.34
C GLU A 9 -55.04 24.11 -20.23
N GLN A 10 -54.78 24.69 -19.07
CA GLN A 10 -54.71 24.03 -17.76
C GLN A 10 -56.11 23.60 -17.29
N ARG A 11 -56.21 22.57 -16.44
CA ARG A 11 -57.25 22.54 -15.38
C ARG A 11 -56.88 21.62 -14.22
N GLU A 12 -57.22 22.13 -13.04
CA GLU A 12 -56.89 21.71 -11.69
C GLU A 12 -57.64 20.44 -11.22
N GLN A 13 -57.21 20.00 -10.03
CA GLN A 13 -57.58 18.82 -9.23
C GLN A 13 -59.07 18.77 -8.80
N PRO A 14 -59.47 17.69 -8.13
CA PRO A 14 -59.81 17.87 -6.72
C PRO A 14 -59.25 16.83 -5.74
N GLU A 15 -59.13 17.27 -4.50
CA GLU A 15 -58.88 16.52 -3.26
C GLU A 15 -59.93 15.43 -2.99
N GLU A 16 -59.50 14.30 -2.43
CA GLU A 16 -60.29 13.56 -1.44
C GLU A 16 -59.40 13.16 -0.25
N ALA A 17 -59.88 13.53 0.93
CA ALA A 17 -59.34 13.20 2.24
C ALA A 17 -59.88 11.86 2.74
N GLY A 18 -59.09 11.12 3.53
CA GLY A 18 -59.62 9.98 4.30
C GLY A 18 -58.60 9.10 5.01
N ALA A 19 -58.51 9.30 6.34
CA ALA A 19 -58.26 8.30 7.39
C ALA A 19 -56.84 7.72 7.61
N ASP A 20 -56.10 8.42 8.48
CA ASP A 20 -55.64 7.96 9.79
C ASP A 20 -55.45 6.43 10.03
N ALA A 21 -54.19 6.00 10.09
CA ALA A 21 -53.78 4.76 10.75
C ALA A 21 -52.31 4.88 11.21
N GLU A 22 -52.16 5.23 12.49
CA GLU A 22 -50.94 5.32 13.25
C GLU A 22 -50.11 4.01 13.19
N ARG A 23 -48.94 4.05 12.54
CA ARG A 23 -47.97 2.94 12.55
C ARG A 23 -46.90 3.19 13.62
N PRO A 24 -46.60 2.22 14.50
CA PRO A 24 -45.63 2.41 15.57
C PRO A 24 -44.20 2.48 15.02
N ARG A 25 -43.42 3.42 15.57
CA ARG A 25 -41.99 3.60 15.27
C ARG A 25 -41.18 2.39 15.77
N PRO A 26 -40.23 1.84 14.99
CA PRO A 26 -39.33 0.81 15.50
C PRO A 26 -38.34 1.42 16.50
N GLN A 27 -38.26 0.85 17.70
CA GLN A 27 -37.24 1.17 18.70
C GLN A 27 -35.90 0.54 18.31
N PRO A 28 -34.76 1.22 18.57
CA PRO A 28 -33.44 0.63 18.35
C PRO A 28 -33.14 -0.44 19.42
N PRO A 29 -32.52 -1.58 19.07
CA PRO A 29 -32.09 -2.55 20.07
C PRO A 29 -30.94 -1.98 20.91
N ARG A 30 -31.04 -2.23 22.21
CA ARG A 30 -30.06 -1.87 23.26
C ARG A 30 -28.78 -2.69 23.09
N ASN A 31 -27.64 -2.06 23.37
CA ASN A 31 -26.33 -2.70 23.48
C ASN A 31 -26.35 -3.88 24.45
N GLU A 32 -25.90 -5.04 23.97
CA GLU A 32 -25.38 -6.11 24.83
C GLU A 32 -23.91 -6.37 24.45
N ASP A 33 -23.08 -6.39 25.49
CA ASP A 33 -21.63 -6.56 25.52
C ASP A 33 -21.24 -8.01 25.13
N PRO A 34 -20.13 -8.27 24.42
CA PRO A 34 -19.82 -9.60 23.89
C PRO A 34 -19.02 -10.43 24.89
N GLY A 35 -19.63 -11.54 25.34
CA GLY A 35 -18.98 -12.58 26.14
C GLY A 35 -19.17 -13.96 25.52
N ILE A 36 -18.09 -14.46 24.88
CA ILE A 36 -17.53 -15.82 25.04
C ILE A 36 -18.36 -17.06 24.58
N GLN A 37 -17.80 -17.77 23.57
CA GLN A 37 -17.80 -19.24 23.32
C GLN A 37 -19.17 -19.96 23.08
N GLU A 38 -19.37 -21.00 22.26
CA GLU A 38 -18.52 -21.96 21.56
C GLU A 38 -19.39 -22.81 20.59
N ARG A 39 -18.79 -23.32 19.49
CA ARG A 39 -19.05 -24.59 18.75
C ARG A 39 -20.47 -25.05 18.34
N ALA A 40 -20.61 -25.34 17.04
CA ALA A 40 -21.01 -26.65 16.47
C ALA A 40 -20.86 -26.61 14.92
N LEU A 41 -19.92 -27.34 14.31
CA LEU A 41 -20.00 -28.72 13.78
C LEU A 41 -20.52 -28.84 12.34
N GLY A 42 -19.72 -29.53 11.51
CA GLY A 42 -20.09 -29.96 10.16
C GLY A 42 -18.92 -30.66 9.46
N ALA A 43 -18.63 -31.90 9.88
CA ALA A 43 -17.62 -32.77 9.30
C ALA A 43 -18.13 -33.52 8.06
N GLN A 44 -17.23 -33.86 7.14
CA GLN A 44 -17.41 -35.04 6.28
C GLN A 44 -16.09 -35.80 6.19
N ARG A 45 -16.10 -37.03 6.71
CA ARG A 45 -15.07 -38.08 6.59
C ARG A 45 -15.39 -38.97 5.39
N VAL A 46 -14.35 -39.45 4.71
CA VAL A 46 -14.32 -40.79 4.09
C VAL A 46 -12.99 -41.45 4.50
N ALA A 47 -13.06 -42.73 4.83
CA ALA A 47 -12.06 -43.56 5.49
C ALA A 47 -11.24 -44.44 4.52
N GLY A 48 -10.17 -45.05 5.04
CA GLY A 48 -9.40 -46.17 4.45
C GLY A 48 -7.93 -46.11 4.88
N GLU A 49 -7.58 -46.59 6.09
CA GLU A 49 -6.80 -47.84 6.34
C GLU A 49 -5.30 -47.71 5.98
N GLY A 50 -4.30 -48.03 6.80
CA GLY A 50 -4.14 -48.63 8.12
C GLY A 50 -2.62 -48.90 8.30
N GLY A 51 -2.11 -49.03 9.53
CA GLY A 51 -0.76 -49.56 9.78
C GLY A 51 0.07 -48.82 10.83
N GLU A 52 0.09 -49.37 12.04
CA GLU A 52 0.88 -48.95 13.20
C GLU A 52 2.31 -49.53 13.17
N GLN A 53 3.21 -48.88 13.93
CA GLN A 53 4.69 -48.92 13.95
C GLN A 53 5.34 -50.28 14.34
N PRO A 54 6.69 -50.40 14.25
CA PRO A 54 7.47 -50.21 15.48
C PRO A 54 8.84 -49.50 15.34
N ARG A 55 9.32 -49.06 16.50
CA ARG A 55 10.62 -48.43 16.81
C ARG A 55 11.81 -49.41 16.72
N SER A 56 12.95 -48.94 16.22
CA SER A 56 14.35 -49.33 16.54
C SER A 56 15.26 -48.58 15.54
N GLY A 57 16.47 -48.07 15.80
CA GLY A 57 17.39 -48.09 16.93
C GLY A 57 18.47 -47.03 16.65
N ALA A 58 19.26 -46.72 17.67
CA ALA A 58 20.29 -45.69 17.68
C ALA A 58 21.53 -46.07 16.86
N GLU A 59 22.20 -45.06 16.27
CA GLU A 59 23.64 -44.85 16.08
C GLU A 59 23.78 -43.62 15.15
N GLY A 60 24.42 -42.51 15.52
CA GLY A 60 25.84 -42.39 15.78
C GLY A 60 26.46 -41.52 14.68
N GLY A 61 26.44 -40.19 14.85
CA GLY A 61 26.95 -39.26 13.84
C GLY A 61 27.07 -37.82 14.36
N GLN A 62 28.07 -37.58 15.19
CA GLN A 62 28.48 -36.23 15.58
C GLN A 62 29.04 -35.48 14.36
N HIS A 63 28.25 -34.59 13.76
CA HIS A 63 28.77 -33.56 12.87
C HIS A 63 28.97 -32.25 13.66
N PRO A 64 30.19 -31.71 13.73
CA PRO A 64 30.43 -30.45 14.43
C PRO A 64 29.80 -29.30 13.62
N GLN A 65 28.73 -28.71 14.17
CA GLN A 65 28.23 -27.41 13.74
C GLN A 65 29.29 -26.35 14.08
N ARG A 66 30.19 -26.05 13.13
CA ARG A 66 30.98 -24.82 13.16
C ARG A 66 30.04 -23.67 12.79
N ALA A 67 29.47 -23.03 13.80
CA ALA A 67 28.91 -21.69 13.64
C ALA A 67 30.04 -20.75 13.15
N PRO A 68 29.83 -19.91 12.12
CA PRO A 68 30.74 -18.80 11.90
C PRO A 68 30.61 -17.84 13.09
N ALA A 69 31.67 -17.70 13.85
CA ALA A 69 31.78 -16.66 14.87
C ALA A 69 31.74 -15.30 14.15
N THR A 70 30.58 -14.66 14.12
CA THR A 70 30.47 -13.24 13.77
C THR A 70 31.19 -12.47 14.87
N PRO A 71 32.25 -11.70 14.59
CA PRO A 71 32.80 -10.81 15.60
C PRO A 71 31.72 -9.77 15.92
N ALA A 72 31.23 -9.78 17.16
CA ALA A 72 30.38 -8.72 17.67
C ALA A 72 31.18 -7.41 17.58
N PRO A 73 30.67 -6.35 16.92
CA PRO A 73 31.34 -5.08 16.96
C PRO A 73 31.29 -4.57 18.40
N LEU A 74 32.48 -4.28 18.94
CA LEU A 74 32.63 -3.52 20.18
C LEU A 74 31.95 -2.16 19.97
N PHE A 75 30.77 -1.99 20.56
CA PHE A 75 30.09 -0.70 20.57
C PHE A 75 30.90 0.26 21.45
N LEU A 76 31.67 1.13 20.81
CA LEU A 76 32.28 2.27 21.49
C LEU A 76 31.16 3.20 21.94
N ALA A 77 30.99 3.32 23.25
CA ALA A 77 30.17 4.35 23.87
C ALA A 77 30.65 5.73 23.36
N GLY A 78 29.78 6.45 22.65
CA GLY A 78 30.07 7.75 22.01
C GLY A 78 30.50 7.69 20.54
N GLY A 79 30.43 6.51 19.89
CA GLY A 79 31.13 6.19 18.65
C GLY A 79 30.55 6.75 17.36
N ARG A 80 31.37 7.55 16.65
CA ARG A 80 31.27 7.68 15.19
C ARG A 80 31.53 6.31 14.56
N VAL A 81 30.71 5.92 13.58
CA VAL A 81 30.96 4.73 12.77
C VAL A 81 32.01 5.03 11.71
N ASP A 82 33.02 4.17 11.58
CA ASP A 82 34.00 4.24 10.50
C ASP A 82 33.42 3.56 9.25
N LEU A 83 32.79 4.36 8.38
CA LEU A 83 32.05 3.86 7.21
C LEU A 83 32.93 3.10 6.20
N PRO A 84 34.14 3.56 5.84
CA PRO A 84 35.04 2.83 4.93
C PRO A 84 35.36 1.39 5.36
N THR A 85 35.41 1.12 6.66
CA THR A 85 35.75 -0.21 7.21
C THR A 85 34.53 -1.00 7.69
N LEU A 86 33.33 -0.39 7.66
CA LEU A 86 32.10 -1.03 8.10
C LEU A 86 31.72 -2.21 7.20
N VAL A 87 31.69 -3.41 7.78
CA VAL A 87 31.17 -4.62 7.11
C VAL A 87 29.86 -5.02 7.78
N ARG A 88 28.74 -4.79 7.08
CA ARG A 88 27.39 -5.09 7.60
C ARG A 88 26.41 -5.35 6.46
N THR A 89 25.40 -6.17 6.72
CA THR A 89 24.25 -6.32 5.82
C THR A 89 23.03 -5.73 6.50
N PHE A 90 22.38 -4.76 5.85
CA PHE A 90 21.11 -4.21 6.28
C PHE A 90 19.99 -4.77 5.43
N THR A 91 18.89 -5.14 6.06
CA THR A 91 17.67 -5.60 5.42
C THR A 91 16.63 -4.50 5.46
N VAL A 92 16.25 -4.03 4.28
CA VAL A 92 15.30 -2.92 4.10
C VAL A 92 14.02 -3.50 3.53
N LEU A 93 12.92 -3.39 4.26
CA LEU A 93 11.59 -3.63 3.74
C LEU A 93 11.17 -2.38 2.97
N ALA A 94 10.86 -2.50 1.68
CA ALA A 94 10.43 -1.36 0.88
C ALA A 94 9.37 -1.77 -0.14
N ASN A 95 8.47 -0.84 -0.47
CA ASN A 95 7.58 -1.06 -1.60
C ASN A 95 8.38 -1.02 -2.93
N GLU A 96 7.86 -1.74 -3.92
CA GLU A 96 8.56 -1.90 -5.21
C GLU A 96 8.81 -0.57 -5.92
N ALA A 97 7.88 0.37 -5.77
CA ALA A 97 8.01 1.72 -6.33
C ALA A 97 9.21 2.47 -5.72
N PHE A 98 9.40 2.43 -4.39
CA PHE A 98 10.56 3.05 -3.75
C PHE A 98 11.86 2.44 -4.24
N THR A 99 11.96 1.11 -4.27
CA THR A 99 13.18 0.44 -4.74
C THR A 99 13.48 0.77 -6.19
N ALA A 100 12.46 0.85 -7.04
CA ALA A 100 12.62 1.20 -8.45
C ALA A 100 13.03 2.67 -8.67
N VAL A 101 12.53 3.61 -7.86
CA VAL A 101 12.89 5.04 -7.97
C VAL A 101 14.25 5.34 -7.34
N TYR A 102 14.49 4.86 -6.11
CA TYR A 102 15.62 5.32 -5.28
C TYR A 102 16.71 4.27 -5.07
N GLY A 103 16.46 3.00 -5.40
CA GLY A 103 17.39 1.91 -5.12
C GLY A 103 18.77 2.09 -5.75
N ALA A 104 18.82 2.54 -7.01
CA ALA A 104 20.09 2.79 -7.71
C ALA A 104 20.90 3.91 -7.04
N THR A 105 20.25 5.02 -6.66
CA THR A 105 20.89 6.15 -5.98
C THR A 105 21.41 5.73 -4.60
N LEU A 106 20.60 4.99 -3.84
CA LEU A 106 20.99 4.49 -2.51
C LEU A 106 22.18 3.53 -2.59
N LEU A 107 22.13 2.54 -3.48
CA LEU A 107 23.23 1.57 -3.66
C LEU A 107 24.51 2.25 -4.15
N THR A 108 24.40 3.21 -5.07
CA THR A 108 25.57 3.97 -5.57
C THR A 108 26.22 4.77 -4.44
N ARG A 109 25.43 5.44 -3.61
CA ARG A 109 25.94 6.18 -2.45
C ARG A 109 26.65 5.26 -1.47
N ILE A 110 25.99 4.17 -1.07
CA ILE A 110 26.54 3.20 -0.12
C ILE A 110 27.85 2.61 -0.63
N SER A 111 27.93 2.27 -1.92
CA SER A 111 29.16 1.73 -2.51
C SER A 111 30.36 2.67 -2.41
N LYS A 112 30.13 3.99 -2.35
CA LYS A 112 31.18 5.01 -2.22
C LYS A 112 31.54 5.30 -0.77
N GLU A 113 30.54 5.41 0.11
CA GLU A 113 30.75 5.81 1.51
C GLU A 113 31.14 4.63 2.42
N ALA A 114 30.56 3.45 2.18
CA ALA A 114 30.70 2.27 3.02
C ALA A 114 30.76 0.98 2.16
N PRO A 115 31.88 0.71 1.46
CA PRO A 115 31.99 -0.36 0.46
C PRO A 115 31.81 -1.77 1.03
N GLY A 116 32.01 -1.97 2.35
CA GLY A 116 31.73 -3.24 3.03
C GLY A 116 30.26 -3.47 3.39
N VAL A 117 29.39 -2.46 3.19
CA VAL A 117 27.96 -2.54 3.49
C VAL A 117 27.20 -3.16 2.32
N ARG A 118 26.31 -4.11 2.63
CA ARG A 118 25.35 -4.70 1.69
C ARG A 118 23.94 -4.30 2.07
N LEU A 119 23.11 -4.02 1.06
CA LEU A 119 21.66 -3.88 1.25
C LEU A 119 20.94 -5.10 0.70
N ARG A 120 19.96 -5.58 1.47
CA ARG A 120 18.97 -6.56 1.04
C ARG A 120 17.61 -5.89 1.05
N PHE A 121 17.02 -5.69 -0.12
CA PHE A 121 15.63 -5.23 -0.22
C PHE A 121 14.68 -6.41 -0.14
N LEU A 122 13.70 -6.33 0.75
CA LEU A 122 12.57 -7.24 0.80
C LEU A 122 11.32 -6.49 0.34
N ALA A 123 10.50 -7.14 -0.46
CA ALA A 123 9.17 -6.63 -0.79
C ALA A 123 8.25 -6.77 0.43
N GLU A 124 7.34 -5.84 0.59
CA GLU A 124 6.32 -5.92 1.64
C GLU A 124 5.45 -7.17 1.47
N SER A 125 5.36 -8.00 2.52
CA SER A 125 4.58 -9.24 2.50
C SER A 125 3.08 -8.98 2.37
N HIS A 126 2.33 -9.94 1.81
CA HIS A 126 0.87 -9.91 1.82
C HIS A 126 0.30 -10.25 3.21
N VAL A 127 1.10 -10.86 4.08
CA VAL A 127 0.80 -11.12 5.50
C VAL A 127 1.40 -10.01 6.35
N ASP A 128 0.59 -9.42 7.22
CA ASP A 128 1.07 -8.46 8.23
C ASP A 128 1.97 -9.20 9.22
N THR A 129 3.27 -9.17 8.98
CA THR A 129 4.29 -9.77 9.85
C THR A 129 5.01 -8.65 10.57
N PRO A 130 5.31 -8.79 11.88
CA PRO A 130 6.03 -7.76 12.63
C PRO A 130 7.54 -7.83 12.31
N ALA A 131 7.90 -7.69 11.02
CA ALA A 131 9.23 -7.93 10.49
C ALA A 131 10.33 -7.11 11.18
N LEU A 132 10.01 -5.88 11.59
CA LEU A 132 10.91 -5.02 12.37
C LEU A 132 11.11 -5.54 13.80
N ARG A 133 10.06 -6.08 14.44
CA ARG A 133 10.11 -6.62 15.80
C ARG A 133 10.91 -7.93 15.85
N GLU A 134 10.67 -8.80 14.88
CA GLU A 134 11.32 -10.10 14.75
C GLU A 134 12.76 -9.99 14.23
N GLY A 135 13.18 -8.81 13.76
CA GLY A 135 14.51 -8.59 13.18
C GLY A 135 14.68 -9.19 11.79
N VAL A 136 13.57 -9.50 11.11
CA VAL A 136 13.57 -9.90 9.68
C VAL A 136 14.00 -8.72 8.82
N ALA A 137 13.61 -7.50 9.19
CA ALA A 137 14.03 -6.25 8.58
C ALA A 137 14.62 -5.30 9.63
N ASP A 138 15.64 -4.53 9.23
CA ASP A 138 16.26 -3.50 10.05
C ASP A 138 15.53 -2.15 9.89
N LEU A 139 15.03 -1.86 8.69
CA LEU A 139 14.38 -0.60 8.32
C LEU A 139 13.22 -0.88 7.36
N GLU A 140 12.14 -0.14 7.51
CA GLU A 140 11.02 -0.10 6.57
C GLU A 140 10.95 1.28 5.90
N LEU A 141 10.69 1.32 4.59
CA LEU A 141 10.54 2.54 3.78
C LEU A 141 9.31 2.42 2.89
N GLY A 142 8.35 3.32 3.06
CA GLY A 142 7.08 3.20 2.35
C GLY A 142 6.00 4.15 2.84
N VAL A 143 4.76 3.85 2.45
CA VAL A 143 3.58 4.49 3.04
C VAL A 143 3.31 3.79 4.37
N VAL A 144 3.67 4.44 5.46
CA VAL A 144 3.64 3.84 6.80
C VAL A 144 2.23 3.98 7.38
N ASP A 145 1.47 2.88 7.43
CA ASP A 145 0.14 2.81 8.06
C ASP A 145 0.14 1.97 9.35
N THR A 146 1.31 1.48 9.78
CA THR A 146 1.42 0.71 11.03
C THR A 146 1.23 1.63 12.24
N ARG A 147 0.33 1.22 13.14
CA ARG A 147 0.10 1.86 14.45
C ARG A 147 0.74 1.07 15.59
N SER A 148 1.66 0.14 15.28
CA SER A 148 2.29 -0.68 16.31
C SER A 148 3.10 0.21 17.27
N PRO A 149 2.84 0.17 18.58
CA PRO A 149 3.57 1.00 19.55
C PRO A 149 5.04 0.58 19.70
N GLU A 150 5.42 -0.56 19.14
CA GLU A 150 6.74 -1.18 19.29
C GLU A 150 7.73 -0.77 18.19
N VAL A 151 7.33 0.13 17.27
CA VAL A 151 8.20 0.68 16.22
C VAL A 151 8.31 2.19 16.33
N ARG A 152 9.49 2.72 16.01
CA ARG A 152 9.67 4.14 15.75
C ARG A 152 9.24 4.41 14.32
N ILE A 153 8.56 5.53 14.11
CA ILE A 153 8.16 6.01 12.79
C ILE A 153 8.67 7.43 12.64
N GLU A 154 9.30 7.70 11.51
CA GLU A 154 9.65 9.05 11.10
C GLU A 154 8.98 9.35 9.76
N HIS A 155 8.23 10.44 9.73
CA HIS A 155 7.63 10.96 8.51
C HIS A 155 8.70 11.66 7.67
N LEU A 156 8.76 11.32 6.37
CA LEU A 156 9.74 11.88 5.44
C LEU A 156 9.09 12.90 4.50
N SER A 157 7.94 12.54 3.92
CA SER A 157 7.19 13.43 3.04
C SER A 157 5.73 13.00 2.91
N ASP A 158 4.86 13.94 2.59
CA ASP A 158 3.56 13.61 2.03
C ASP A 158 3.72 13.27 0.55
N VAL A 159 2.96 12.28 0.07
CA VAL A 159 2.89 11.92 -1.35
C VAL A 159 1.43 11.79 -1.76
N ARG A 160 1.13 12.06 -3.03
CA ARG A 160 -0.26 12.00 -3.53
C ARG A 160 -0.47 10.78 -4.39
N MET A 161 -1.71 10.31 -4.46
CA MET A 161 -2.10 9.34 -5.46
C MET A 161 -2.37 10.07 -6.79
N VAL A 162 -1.83 9.52 -7.88
CA VAL A 162 -1.92 10.08 -9.23
C VAL A 162 -2.44 8.98 -10.15
N ALA A 163 -3.29 9.34 -11.10
CA ALA A 163 -3.76 8.41 -12.11
C ALA A 163 -2.71 8.21 -13.19
N VAL A 164 -2.64 7.01 -13.76
CA VAL A 164 -1.72 6.65 -14.83
C VAL A 164 -2.45 5.86 -15.91
N VAL A 165 -2.16 6.17 -17.17
CA VAL A 165 -2.75 5.55 -18.36
C VAL A 165 -1.71 5.41 -19.46
N ARG A 166 -1.96 4.57 -20.47
CA ARG A 166 -1.14 4.57 -21.69
C ARG A 166 -1.16 5.93 -22.39
N SER A 167 -0.14 6.18 -23.21
CA SER A 167 -0.17 7.35 -24.06
C SER A 167 -1.35 7.33 -25.04
N GLY A 168 -1.96 8.50 -25.26
CA GLY A 168 -3.11 8.67 -26.17
C GLY A 168 -4.43 8.05 -25.67
N HIS A 169 -4.54 7.81 -24.36
CA HIS A 169 -5.72 7.23 -23.73
C HIS A 169 -6.98 8.11 -23.95
N PRO A 170 -8.16 7.55 -24.29
CA PRO A 170 -9.37 8.33 -24.59
C PRO A 170 -9.82 9.27 -23.46
N LEU A 171 -9.55 8.90 -22.20
CA LEU A 171 -9.88 9.73 -21.03
C LEU A 171 -9.22 11.11 -21.08
N LEU A 172 -8.02 11.21 -21.66
CA LEU A 172 -7.25 12.46 -21.75
C LEU A 172 -7.76 13.41 -22.84
N ARG A 173 -8.74 12.99 -23.64
CA ARG A 173 -9.40 13.87 -24.62
C ARG A 173 -10.36 14.81 -23.89
N GLY A 174 -9.86 15.98 -23.52
CA GLY A 174 -10.60 17.03 -22.81
C GLY A 174 -10.49 16.92 -21.29
N ARG A 175 -11.32 17.70 -20.57
CA ARG A 175 -11.28 17.74 -19.10
C ARG A 175 -11.64 16.38 -18.49
N VAL A 176 -10.79 15.90 -17.59
CA VAL A 176 -11.04 14.70 -16.78
C VAL A 176 -11.85 15.11 -15.55
N THR A 177 -13.10 14.65 -15.47
CA THR A 177 -14.00 14.87 -14.32
C THR A 177 -14.16 13.59 -13.52
N ALA A 178 -14.62 13.68 -12.26
CA ALA A 178 -14.92 12.52 -11.41
C ALA A 178 -15.80 11.50 -12.15
N ARG A 179 -16.86 11.96 -12.82
CA ARG A 179 -17.75 11.10 -13.62
C ARG A 179 -17.05 10.40 -14.78
N ARG A 180 -16.19 11.10 -15.53
CA ARG A 180 -15.44 10.49 -16.65
C ARG A 180 -14.40 9.51 -16.16
N PHE A 181 -13.73 9.83 -15.05
CA PHE A 181 -12.78 8.94 -14.39
C PHE A 181 -13.46 7.68 -13.87
N ALA A 182 -14.62 7.80 -13.21
CA ALA A 182 -15.41 6.67 -12.73
C ALA A 182 -15.92 5.78 -13.87
N ALA A 183 -16.31 6.38 -15.00
CA ALA A 183 -16.80 5.65 -16.17
C ALA A 183 -15.71 4.89 -16.95
N ALA A 184 -14.43 5.19 -16.73
CA ALA A 184 -13.34 4.41 -17.32
C ALA A 184 -13.22 3.04 -16.64
N GLU A 185 -12.50 2.12 -17.27
CA GLU A 185 -12.15 0.82 -16.67
C GLU A 185 -10.82 0.92 -15.91
N HIS A 186 -10.73 0.25 -14.76
CA HIS A 186 -9.61 0.42 -13.83
C HIS A 186 -8.88 -0.89 -13.56
N LEU A 187 -7.57 -0.78 -13.34
CA LEU A 187 -6.71 -1.82 -12.81
C LEU A 187 -6.24 -1.42 -11.40
N ILE A 188 -6.34 -2.35 -10.44
CA ILE A 188 -5.84 -2.14 -9.08
C ILE A 188 -4.53 -2.88 -8.85
N VAL A 189 -3.60 -2.26 -8.11
CA VAL A 189 -2.47 -2.95 -7.51
C VAL A 189 -2.89 -3.43 -6.12
N SER A 190 -2.96 -4.74 -5.91
CA SER A 190 -3.28 -5.32 -4.62
C SER A 190 -2.52 -6.62 -4.37
N ARG A 191 -1.60 -6.58 -3.41
CA ARG A 191 -0.90 -7.78 -2.91
C ARG A 191 -1.84 -8.83 -2.34
N ARG A 192 -3.03 -8.41 -1.87
CA ARG A 192 -4.08 -9.27 -1.29
C ARG A 192 -5.21 -9.58 -2.28
N GLY A 193 -5.07 -9.21 -3.55
CA GLY A 193 -6.08 -9.43 -4.57
C GLY A 193 -7.38 -8.64 -4.37
N ARG A 194 -7.36 -7.56 -3.57
CA ARG A 194 -8.53 -6.68 -3.38
C ARG A 194 -8.92 -6.02 -4.70
N LEU A 195 -10.22 -5.86 -4.91
CA LEU A 195 -10.82 -5.17 -6.06
C LEU A 195 -11.40 -3.79 -5.71
N GLU A 196 -11.17 -3.33 -4.48
CA GLU A 196 -11.60 -2.04 -3.96
C GLU A 196 -10.45 -1.36 -3.19
N GLY A 197 -10.49 -0.03 -3.09
CA GLY A 197 -9.52 0.78 -2.38
C GLY A 197 -10.03 2.20 -2.05
N PRO A 198 -9.15 3.11 -1.60
CA PRO A 198 -9.55 4.45 -1.15
C PRO A 198 -10.28 5.31 -2.19
N VAL A 199 -9.98 5.09 -3.47
CA VAL A 199 -10.67 5.76 -4.59
C VAL A 199 -12.15 5.37 -4.67
N ASP A 200 -12.50 4.14 -4.31
CA ASP A 200 -13.89 3.66 -4.35
C ASP A 200 -14.75 4.36 -3.29
N ALA A 201 -14.20 4.60 -2.10
CA ALA A 201 -14.85 5.38 -1.05
C ALA A 201 -15.07 6.85 -1.48
N ALA A 202 -14.05 7.49 -2.03
CA ALA A 202 -14.15 8.89 -2.49
C ALA A 202 -15.13 9.05 -3.68
N LEU A 203 -15.24 8.04 -4.54
CA LEU A 203 -16.26 8.02 -5.60
C LEU A 203 -17.67 7.85 -5.02
N ALA A 204 -17.84 6.96 -4.04
CA ALA A 204 -19.13 6.71 -3.40
C ALA A 204 -19.68 7.95 -2.69
N GLU A 205 -18.83 8.77 -2.07
CA GLU A 205 -19.21 10.07 -1.49
C GLU A 205 -19.84 11.04 -2.50
N GLN A 206 -19.55 10.86 -3.80
CA GLN A 206 -20.14 11.61 -4.91
C GLN A 206 -21.26 10.85 -5.63
N GLY A 207 -21.72 9.70 -5.09
CA GLY A 207 -22.71 8.84 -5.73
C GLY A 207 -22.21 8.16 -7.01
N LEU A 208 -20.89 8.04 -7.18
CA LEU A 208 -20.24 7.41 -8.33
C LEU A 208 -19.68 6.04 -7.96
N THR A 209 -19.61 5.16 -8.96
CA THR A 209 -18.91 3.88 -8.86
C THR A 209 -18.04 3.71 -10.09
N ARG A 210 -16.94 2.96 -9.97
CA ARG A 210 -16.06 2.64 -11.09
C ARG A 210 -16.06 1.15 -11.38
N ARG A 211 -15.70 0.79 -12.60
CA ARG A 211 -15.50 -0.62 -12.98
C ARG A 211 -14.04 -1.00 -12.83
N VAL A 212 -13.73 -1.86 -11.87
CA VAL A 212 -12.41 -2.49 -11.73
C VAL A 212 -12.43 -3.82 -12.47
N VAL A 213 -11.65 -3.94 -13.55
CA VAL A 213 -11.66 -5.14 -14.40
C VAL A 213 -10.74 -6.24 -13.87
N GLY A 214 -9.81 -5.89 -12.98
CA GLY A 214 -8.89 -6.83 -12.37
C GLY A 214 -7.93 -6.18 -11.39
N SER A 215 -7.14 -7.04 -10.73
CA SER A 215 -6.04 -6.63 -9.88
C SER A 215 -4.75 -7.38 -10.24
N VAL A 216 -3.62 -6.71 -10.03
CA VAL A 216 -2.29 -7.30 -10.15
C VAL A 216 -1.57 -7.22 -8.80
N GLY A 217 -0.71 -8.20 -8.52
CA GLY A 217 -0.02 -8.33 -7.24
C GLY A 217 1.13 -7.34 -7.04
N THR A 218 1.67 -6.78 -8.11
CA THR A 218 2.92 -5.99 -8.10
C THR A 218 2.78 -4.70 -8.89
N PHE A 219 3.45 -3.64 -8.45
CA PHE A 219 3.48 -2.35 -9.11
C PHE A 219 4.11 -2.39 -10.52
N PRO A 220 5.25 -3.06 -10.77
CA PRO A 220 5.78 -3.14 -12.13
C PRO A 220 4.82 -3.81 -13.11
N ALA A 221 4.15 -4.90 -12.71
CA ALA A 221 3.16 -5.57 -13.56
C ALA A 221 2.00 -4.64 -13.96
N SER A 222 1.55 -3.75 -13.07
CA SER A 222 0.49 -2.81 -13.43
C SER A 222 0.93 -1.85 -14.53
N LEU A 223 2.15 -1.30 -14.45
CA LEU A 223 2.64 -0.38 -15.48
C LEU A 223 2.71 -1.04 -16.87
N PHE A 224 3.15 -2.30 -16.94
CA PHE A 224 3.18 -3.04 -18.21
C PHE A 224 1.78 -3.35 -18.75
N VAL A 225 0.82 -3.72 -17.89
CA VAL A 225 -0.57 -3.92 -18.32
C VAL A 225 -1.20 -2.61 -18.80
N LEU A 226 -1.00 -1.52 -18.06
CA LEU A 226 -1.57 -0.21 -18.39
C LEU A 226 -1.03 0.33 -19.71
N ARG A 227 0.24 0.08 -20.02
CA ARG A 227 0.88 0.49 -21.29
C ARG A 227 0.13 -0.04 -22.51
N ASP A 228 -0.39 -1.26 -22.41
CA ASP A 228 -0.95 -2.00 -23.55
C ASP A 228 -2.49 -2.07 -23.50
N THR A 229 -3.15 -1.29 -22.62
CA THR A 229 -4.62 -1.32 -22.43
C THR A 229 -5.24 0.06 -22.23
N ASP A 230 -6.57 0.16 -22.38
CA ASP A 230 -7.37 1.35 -22.04
C ASP A 230 -7.81 1.37 -20.57
N LEU A 231 -6.93 0.90 -19.68
CA LEU A 231 -7.19 0.87 -18.24
C LEU A 231 -6.57 2.09 -17.55
N VAL A 232 -7.25 2.57 -16.52
CA VAL A 232 -6.74 3.57 -15.59
C VAL A 232 -6.13 2.86 -14.39
N GLY A 233 -4.88 3.19 -14.10
CA GLY A 233 -4.15 2.74 -12.92
C GLY A 233 -3.89 3.88 -11.95
N LEU A 234 -3.32 3.53 -10.81
CA LEU A 234 -2.99 4.47 -9.74
C LEU A 234 -1.54 4.23 -9.30
N LEU A 235 -0.81 5.32 -9.03
CA LEU A 235 0.54 5.32 -8.48
C LEU A 235 0.73 6.45 -7.49
N THR A 236 1.82 6.42 -6.71
CA THR A 236 2.20 7.56 -5.86
C THR A 236 2.97 8.61 -6.67
N SER A 237 2.85 9.88 -6.32
CA SER A 237 3.47 11.01 -7.04
C SER A 237 4.97 10.82 -7.29
N GLN A 238 5.68 10.21 -6.35
CA GLN A 238 7.11 9.89 -6.47
C GLN A 238 7.44 8.83 -7.54
N ALA A 239 6.48 7.98 -7.92
CA ALA A 239 6.66 6.95 -8.93
C ALA A 239 6.35 7.43 -10.36
N GLN A 240 5.93 8.70 -10.55
CA GLN A 240 5.67 9.27 -11.87
C GLN A 240 6.85 9.15 -12.85
N PRO A 241 8.13 9.36 -12.45
CA PRO A 241 9.25 9.19 -13.37
C PRO A 241 9.33 7.78 -13.98
N LEU A 242 8.90 6.74 -13.25
CA LEU A 242 8.85 5.37 -13.77
C LEU A 242 7.75 5.20 -14.83
N ALA A 243 6.59 5.82 -14.62
CA ALA A 243 5.51 5.83 -15.61
C ALA A 243 5.96 6.56 -16.89
N THR A 244 6.58 7.73 -16.76
CA THR A 244 7.13 8.48 -17.90
C THR A 244 8.19 7.67 -18.66
N ALA A 245 9.08 6.97 -17.96
CA ALA A 245 10.10 6.12 -18.59
C ALA A 245 9.51 4.96 -19.40
N LEU A 246 8.29 4.51 -19.10
CA LEU A 246 7.55 3.49 -19.85
C LEU A 246 6.62 4.07 -20.93
N GLY A 247 6.65 5.39 -21.17
CA GLY A 247 5.77 6.05 -22.13
C GLY A 247 4.31 6.15 -21.67
N LEU A 248 4.06 6.09 -20.36
CA LEU A 248 2.75 6.30 -19.76
C LEU A 248 2.53 7.79 -19.45
N GLU A 249 1.27 8.19 -19.43
CA GLU A 249 0.85 9.55 -19.07
C GLU A 249 0.20 9.54 -17.69
N THR A 250 0.54 10.53 -16.86
CA THR A 250 -0.02 10.71 -15.52
C THR A 250 -0.85 11.99 -15.42
N PHE A 251 -1.89 11.97 -14.58
CA PHE A 251 -2.74 13.14 -14.37
C PHE A 251 -3.33 13.16 -12.95
N PRO A 252 -3.67 14.34 -12.40
CA PRO A 252 -4.32 14.44 -11.10
C PRO A 252 -5.65 13.68 -11.06
N ILE A 253 -5.88 12.92 -10.00
CA ILE A 253 -7.16 12.24 -9.79
C ILE A 253 -8.23 13.34 -9.55
N PRO A 254 -9.37 13.33 -10.25
CA PRO A 254 -10.40 14.36 -10.10
C PRO A 254 -11.28 14.11 -8.86
N LEU A 255 -10.66 13.77 -7.73
CA LEU A 255 -11.26 13.47 -6.43
C LEU A 255 -10.38 14.09 -5.36
N ASP A 256 -11.00 14.54 -4.27
CA ASP A 256 -10.25 14.98 -3.09
C ASP A 256 -9.82 13.76 -2.29
N LEU A 257 -8.53 13.43 -2.36
CA LEU A 257 -7.94 12.30 -1.64
C LEU A 257 -6.91 12.82 -0.64
N PRO A 258 -6.92 12.30 0.60
CA PRO A 258 -5.91 12.68 1.58
C PRO A 258 -4.50 12.29 1.07
N PRO A 259 -3.47 13.08 1.39
CA PRO A 259 -2.10 12.67 1.10
C PRO A 259 -1.75 11.39 1.85
N LEU A 260 -0.87 10.60 1.25
CA LEU A 260 -0.28 9.42 1.85
C LEU A 260 0.99 9.83 2.58
N ARG A 261 1.16 9.38 3.82
CA ARG A 261 2.35 9.67 4.62
C ARG A 261 3.47 8.70 4.27
N PHE A 262 4.40 9.16 3.45
CA PHE A 262 5.63 8.43 3.19
C PHE A 262 6.60 8.62 4.36
N GLY A 263 7.20 7.54 4.81
CA GLY A 263 8.05 7.55 5.98
C GLY A 263 8.98 6.37 6.05
N MET A 264 9.71 6.32 7.15
CA MET A 264 10.52 5.18 7.53
C MET A 264 10.17 4.70 8.93
N ALA A 265 10.29 3.40 9.15
CA ALA A 265 10.06 2.79 10.45
C ALA A 265 11.19 1.83 10.84
N TRP A 266 11.49 1.75 12.13
CA TRP A 266 12.52 0.85 12.66
C TRP A 266 12.19 0.44 14.10
N HIS A 267 12.78 -0.67 14.56
CA HIS A 267 12.64 -1.09 15.94
C HIS A 267 13.53 -0.25 16.88
N PRO A 268 13.06 0.20 18.07
CA PRO A 268 13.84 1.04 19.00
C PRO A 268 15.22 0.49 19.41
N ARG A 269 15.45 -0.82 19.23
CA ARG A 269 16.77 -1.47 19.44
C ARG A 269 17.89 -0.86 18.59
N HIS A 270 17.55 -0.19 17.49
CA HIS A 270 18.48 0.50 16.61
C HIS A 270 18.59 2.01 16.87
N ASP A 271 17.95 2.54 17.94
CA ASP A 271 18.02 3.98 18.25
C ASP A 271 19.47 4.42 18.52
N ALA A 272 20.20 3.63 19.29
CA ALA A 272 21.59 3.91 19.68
C ALA A 272 22.66 3.37 18.71
N ASP A 273 22.26 2.81 17.56
CA ASP A 273 23.17 2.20 16.58
C ASP A 273 23.64 3.25 15.55
N PRO A 274 24.91 3.70 15.57
CA PRO A 274 25.40 4.75 14.68
C PRO A 274 25.41 4.35 13.20
N ALA A 275 25.59 3.06 12.90
CA ALA A 275 25.56 2.57 11.53
C ALA A 275 24.12 2.55 10.98
N HIS A 276 23.15 2.20 11.81
CA HIS A 276 21.73 2.30 11.44
C HIS A 276 21.30 3.76 11.32
N ALA A 277 21.73 4.64 12.22
CA ALA A 277 21.47 6.07 12.14
C ALA A 277 22.01 6.69 10.83
N TRP A 278 23.19 6.27 10.37
CA TRP A 278 23.72 6.66 9.05
C TRP A 278 22.82 6.18 7.90
N LEU A 279 22.36 4.92 7.91
CA LEU A 279 21.44 4.41 6.88
C LEU A 279 20.13 5.21 6.84
N ARG A 280 19.55 5.53 8.02
CA ARG A 280 18.37 6.42 8.13
C ARG A 280 18.66 7.82 7.57
N GLY A 281 19.88 8.33 7.78
CA GLY A 281 20.38 9.56 7.16
C GLY A 281 20.35 9.50 5.64
N CYS A 282 20.90 8.43 5.06
CA CYS A 282 20.88 8.21 3.62
C CYS A 282 19.44 8.17 3.07
N ALA A 283 18.54 7.46 3.73
CA ALA A 283 17.13 7.37 3.31
C ALA A 283 16.42 8.74 3.34
N ARG A 284 16.67 9.54 4.38
CA ARG A 284 16.10 10.89 4.52
C ARG A 284 16.54 11.82 3.40
N GLU A 285 17.79 11.74 2.98
CA GLU A 285 18.32 12.59 1.91
C GLU A 285 17.86 12.18 0.51
N LEU A 286 17.37 10.95 0.34
CA LEU A 286 16.82 10.47 -0.94
C LEU A 286 15.40 10.96 -1.20
N VAL A 287 14.62 11.15 -0.15
CA VAL A 287 13.23 11.56 -0.24
C VAL A 287 13.18 13.09 -0.15
N PRO A 288 13.01 13.81 -1.28
CA PRO A 288 12.88 15.25 -1.22
C PRO A 288 11.62 15.60 -0.40
N ALA A 289 11.70 16.64 0.41
CA ALA A 289 10.50 17.26 0.95
C ALA A 289 9.66 17.76 -0.24
N GLU A 290 8.49 17.18 -0.48
CA GLU A 290 7.56 17.76 -1.46
C GLU A 290 7.20 19.16 -0.95
N GLY A 291 7.60 20.20 -1.71
CA GLY A 291 7.06 21.54 -1.53
C GLY A 291 5.57 21.56 -1.93
N PRO A 292 4.77 22.53 -1.44
CA PRO A 292 3.39 22.67 -1.89
C PRO A 292 3.37 22.86 -3.41
N THR A 293 2.77 21.91 -4.14
CA THR A 293 2.52 22.07 -5.58
C THR A 293 1.33 23.02 -5.76
N PRO A 294 1.38 23.98 -6.69
CA PRO A 294 0.32 24.97 -6.87
C PRO A 294 -1.02 24.29 -7.16
N ALA A 295 -2.08 24.84 -6.54
CA ALA A 295 -3.46 24.48 -6.83
C ALA A 295 -3.77 24.65 -8.34
N PRO A 296 -4.71 23.85 -8.90
CA PRO A 296 -5.04 23.87 -10.31
C PRO A 296 -5.53 25.23 -10.83
#